data_AF-A0A2G4IPR3-F1
#
_entry.id   AF-A0A2G4IPR3-F1
#
_cell.length_a   1.000
_cell.length_b   1.000
_cell.length_c   1.000
_cell.angle_alpha   90.00
_cell.angle_beta   90.00
_cell.angle_gamma   90.00
#
_symmetry.space_group_name_H-M   'P 1'
#
loop_
_entity.id
_entity.type
_entity.pdbx_description
1 polymer ?
#
loop_
_entity_poly.entity_id
_entity_poly.type
_entity_poly.pdbx_seq_one_letter_code
_entity_poly.pdbx_strand_id
1 'polypeptide(L)'
;MLVVDGIWLGLVAKGFYKEHLGHLMAEKVNFLAAVLFYAVYPLGVVYFAASSSLDSGEWRDAALRGALFGFVAYATYDLTNWATLKDFPAQVALVDIIWGSALTALAATVGMLAAKNIA
;
A
#
# COMPACT_ATOMS: atom_id res chain seq x y z
N MET A 1 -3.69 5.10 6.66
CA MET A 1 -3.72 4.16 5.51
C MET A 1 -5.14 3.92 5.03
N LEU A 2 -5.98 3.19 5.77
CA LEU A 2 -7.38 2.86 5.40
C LEU A 2 -8.20 4.02 4.80
N VAL A 3 -8.22 5.18 5.45
CA VAL A 3 -8.98 6.35 4.96
C VAL A 3 -8.43 6.88 3.64
N VAL A 4 -7.10 7.02 3.55
CA VAL A 4 -6.42 7.54 2.36
C VAL A 4 -6.57 6.58 1.19
N ASP A 5 -6.49 5.27 1.46
CA ASP A 5 -6.65 4.23 0.46
C ASP A 5 -8.11 4.11 -0.01
N GLY A 6 -9.07 4.25 0.92
CA GLY A 6 -10.49 4.32 0.59
C GLY A 6 -10.83 5.51 -0.31
N ILE A 7 -10.19 6.67 -0.11
CA ILE A 7 -10.33 7.83 -0.99
C ILE A 7 -9.73 7.55 -2.37
N TRP A 8 -8.54 6.95 -2.42
CA TRP A 8 -7.89 6.57 -3.67
C TRP A 8 -8.77 5.62 -4.49
N LEU A 9 -9.18 4.50 -3.91
CA LEU A 9 -10.00 3.48 -4.58
C LEU A 9 -11.41 3.98 -4.89
N GLY A 10 -12.00 4.78 -4.02
CA GLY A 10 -13.39 5.22 -4.13
C GLY A 10 -13.61 6.41 -5.08
N LEU A 11 -12.64 7.32 -5.16
CA LEU A 11 -12.82 8.62 -5.83
C LEU A 11 -11.76 8.87 -6.91
N VAL A 12 -10.48 8.62 -6.62
CA VAL A 12 -9.39 9.06 -7.49
C VAL A 12 -9.12 8.05 -8.60
N ALA A 13 -8.89 6.80 -8.23
CA ALA A 13 -8.48 5.73 -9.14
C ALA A 13 -9.64 4.87 -9.63
N LYS A 14 -10.86 5.08 -9.13
CA LYS A 14 -12.05 4.31 -9.54
C LYS A 14 -12.25 4.30 -11.05
N GLY A 15 -12.13 5.46 -11.70
CA GLY A 15 -12.23 5.59 -13.15
C GLY A 15 -11.07 4.89 -13.87
N PHE A 16 -9.85 5.15 -13.41
CA PHE A 16 -8.61 4.57 -13.94
C PHE A 16 -8.62 3.03 -13.89
N TYR A 17 -8.90 2.43 -12.73
CA TYR A 17 -8.97 0.97 -12.60
C TYR A 17 -10.14 0.40 -13.41
N LYS A 18 -11.30 1.05 -13.47
CA LYS A 18 -12.42 0.54 -14.28
C LYS A 18 -12.08 0.55 -15.77
N GLU A 19 -11.39 1.58 -16.25
CA GLU A 19 -10.94 1.71 -17.64
C GLU A 19 -9.90 0.64 -17.99
N HIS A 20 -8.91 0.42 -17.12
CA HIS A 20 -7.74 -0.43 -17.42
C HIS A 20 -7.94 -1.90 -17.00
N LEU A 21 -8.61 -2.14 -15.87
CA LEU A 21 -8.85 -3.47 -15.29
C LEU A 21 -10.30 -3.94 -15.42
N GLY A 22 -11.22 -3.18 -16.02
CA GLY A 22 -12.65 -3.51 -16.00
C GLY A 22 -13.00 -4.92 -16.48
N HIS A 23 -12.22 -5.47 -17.41
CA HIS A 23 -12.37 -6.85 -17.91
C HIS A 23 -11.82 -7.93 -16.95
N LEU A 24 -10.95 -7.56 -16.00
CA LEU A 24 -10.39 -8.42 -14.95
C LEU A 24 -11.09 -8.24 -13.60
N MET A 25 -11.91 -7.20 -13.43
CA MET A 25 -12.60 -6.91 -12.17
C MET A 25 -13.64 -7.98 -11.86
N ALA A 26 -13.63 -8.48 -10.63
CA ALA A 26 -14.65 -9.41 -10.15
C ALA A 26 -16.03 -8.74 -10.09
N GLU A 27 -17.09 -9.50 -10.38
CA GLU A 27 -18.49 -9.04 -10.27
C GLU A 27 -18.88 -8.64 -8.85
N LYS A 28 -18.26 -9.28 -7.85
CA LYS A 28 -18.48 -9.03 -6.42
C LYS A 28 -17.15 -8.92 -5.70
N VAL A 29 -17.08 -7.98 -4.75
CA VAL A 29 -15.91 -7.79 -3.89
C VAL A 29 -15.72 -9.01 -2.98
N ASN A 30 -14.52 -9.57 -2.96
CA ASN A 30 -14.14 -10.59 -1.98
C ASN A 30 -13.77 -9.92 -0.66
N PHE A 31 -14.77 -9.77 0.23
CA PHE A 31 -14.58 -9.12 1.52
C PHE A 31 -13.61 -9.86 2.46
N LEU A 32 -13.52 -11.19 2.36
CA LEU A 32 -12.58 -11.96 3.19
C LEU A 32 -11.13 -11.56 2.85
N ALA A 33 -10.78 -11.54 1.57
CA ALA A 33 -9.45 -11.12 1.13
C ALA A 33 -9.13 -9.67 1.53
N ALA A 34 -10.11 -8.76 1.38
CA ALA A 34 -9.95 -7.37 1.79
C ALA A 34 -9.71 -7.23 3.30
N VAL A 35 -10.51 -7.90 4.14
CA VAL A 35 -10.34 -7.85 5.60
C VAL A 35 -8.99 -8.42 6.02
N LEU A 36 -8.57 -9.55 5.44
CA LEU A 36 -7.27 -10.15 5.75
C LEU A 36 -6.11 -9.23 5.35
N PHE A 37 -6.17 -8.59 4.18
CA PHE A 37 -5.19 -7.59 3.77
C PHE A 37 -5.11 -6.43 4.78
N TYR A 38 -6.26 -5.86 5.15
CA TYR A 38 -6.30 -4.74 6.09
C TYR A 38 -5.96 -5.12 7.54
N ALA A 39 -5.98 -6.40 7.89
CA ALA A 39 -5.45 -6.88 9.15
C ALA A 39 -3.91 -7.05 9.08
N VAL A 40 -3.41 -7.70 8.04
CA VAL A 40 -2.00 -8.11 7.95
C VAL A 40 -1.09 -6.96 7.55
N TYR A 41 -1.47 -6.18 6.54
CA TYR A 41 -0.57 -5.20 5.95
C TYR A 41 -0.20 -4.07 6.93
N PRO A 42 -1.15 -3.43 7.66
CA PRO A 42 -0.80 -2.42 8.65
C PRO A 42 0.08 -2.95 9.79
N LEU A 43 -0.10 -4.22 10.20
CA LEU A 43 0.79 -4.84 11.19
C LEU A 43 2.23 -4.92 10.68
N GLY A 44 2.42 -5.30 9.41
CA GLY A 44 3.72 -5.29 8.75
C GLY A 44 4.33 -3.88 8.72
N VAL A 45 3.55 -2.86 8.37
CA VAL A 45 4.02 -1.46 8.38
C VAL A 45 4.47 -1.03 9.78
N VAL A 46 3.71 -1.38 10.81
CA VAL A 46 4.08 -1.05 12.20
C VAL A 46 5.36 -1.76 12.60
N TYR A 47 5.47 -3.07 12.35
CA TYR A 47 6.61 -3.87 12.80
C TYR A 47 7.90 -3.55 12.03
N PHE A 48 7.85 -3.58 10.69
CA PHE A 48 9.06 -3.44 9.85
C PHE A 48 9.49 -2.00 9.60
N ALA A 49 8.58 -1.03 9.69
CA ALA A 49 8.89 0.37 9.42
C ALA A 49 8.71 1.29 10.63
N ALA A 50 7.49 1.43 11.17
CA ALA A 50 7.23 2.47 12.17
C ALA A 50 7.96 2.24 13.50
N SER A 51 7.82 1.05 14.09
CA SER A 51 8.45 0.71 15.38
C SER A 51 9.96 0.57 15.28
N SER A 52 10.44 -0.03 14.18
CA SER A 52 11.88 -0.17 13.88
C SER A 52 12.62 1.16 13.70
N SER A 53 11.90 2.27 13.55
CA SER A 53 12.46 3.63 13.46
C SER A 53 12.38 4.44 14.75
N LEU A 54 11.88 3.86 15.84
CA LEU A 54 11.84 4.55 17.13
C LEU A 54 13.23 4.78 17.71
N ASP A 55 14.16 3.84 17.50
CA ASP A 55 15.54 3.93 18.00
C ASP A 55 16.31 5.10 17.37
N SER A 56 16.11 5.36 16.07
CA SER A 56 16.68 6.52 15.39
C SER A 56 15.97 7.81 15.79
N GLY A 57 14.68 7.73 16.12
CA GLY A 57 13.83 8.88 16.49
C GLY A 57 13.58 9.86 15.33
N GLU A 58 14.08 9.56 14.13
CA GLU A 58 14.01 10.40 12.94
C GLU A 58 12.89 9.94 11.99
N TRP A 59 12.03 10.88 11.60
CA TRP A 59 10.92 10.61 10.68
C TRP A 59 11.38 10.14 9.29
N ARG A 60 12.60 10.50 8.87
CA ARG A 60 13.18 10.12 7.57
C ARG A 60 13.44 8.62 7.49
N ASP A 61 13.87 8.00 8.58
CA ASP A 61 14.10 6.57 8.65
C ASP A 61 12.77 5.80 8.53
N ALA A 62 11.73 6.26 9.25
CA ALA A 62 10.38 5.68 9.15
C ALA A 62 9.80 5.82 7.72
N ALA A 63 10.00 6.98 7.09
CA ALA A 63 9.57 7.23 5.72
C ALA A 63 10.30 6.30 4.73
N LEU A 64 11.63 6.16 4.84
CA LEU A 64 12.42 5.32 3.94
C LEU A 64 12.07 3.84 4.10
N ARG A 65 11.99 3.34 5.33
CA ARG A 65 11.60 1.95 5.61
C ARG A 65 10.17 1.67 5.15
N GLY A 66 9.25 2.60 5.39
CA GLY A 66 7.88 2.51 4.90
C GLY A 66 7.82 2.49 3.37
N ALA A 67 8.57 3.36 2.69
CA ALA A 67 8.66 3.38 1.24
C ALA A 67 9.20 2.06 0.68
N LEU A 68 10.28 1.52 1.27
CA LEU A 68 10.88 0.26 0.84
C LEU A 68 9.95 -0.94 1.08
N PHE A 69 9.32 -1.03 2.25
CA PHE A 69 8.35 -2.08 2.55
C PHE A 69 7.14 -2.02 1.60
N GLY A 70 6.62 -0.80 1.36
CA GLY A 70 5.58 -0.54 0.38
C GLY A 70 5.97 -0.96 -1.03
N PHE A 71 7.13 -0.52 -1.48
CA PHE A 71 7.69 -0.86 -2.79
C PHE A 71 7.79 -2.38 -2.97
N VAL A 72 8.39 -3.09 -2.02
CA VAL A 72 8.55 -4.55 -2.13
C VAL A 72 7.19 -5.25 -2.21
N ALA A 73 6.22 -4.86 -1.36
CA ALA A 73 4.91 -5.49 -1.34
C ALA A 73 4.11 -5.26 -2.63
N TYR A 74 3.97 -4.00 -3.05
CA TYR A 74 3.22 -3.66 -4.25
C TYR A 74 3.94 -4.14 -5.51
N ALA A 75 5.27 -3.98 -5.61
CA ALA A 75 6.01 -4.49 -6.77
C ALA A 75 5.90 -6.01 -6.88
N THR A 76 5.96 -6.75 -5.78
CA THR A 76 5.79 -8.21 -5.83
C THR A 76 4.40 -8.56 -6.34
N TYR A 77 3.35 -7.90 -5.87
CA TYR A 77 1.97 -8.15 -6.33
C TYR A 77 1.78 -7.77 -7.81
N ASP A 78 2.09 -6.52 -8.17
CA ASP A 78 1.82 -5.96 -9.49
C ASP A 78 2.70 -6.54 -10.59
N LEU A 79 3.99 -6.77 -10.32
CA LEU A 79 4.88 -7.40 -11.31
C LEU A 79 4.52 -8.88 -11.51
N THR A 80 4.07 -9.57 -10.45
CA THR A 80 3.57 -10.95 -10.60
C THR A 80 2.30 -10.98 -11.44
N ASN A 81 1.36 -10.07 -11.19
CA ASN A 81 0.15 -9.96 -12.02
C ASN A 81 0.50 -9.62 -13.46
N TRP A 82 1.41 -8.67 -13.69
CA TRP A 82 1.84 -8.33 -15.04
C TRP A 82 2.54 -9.49 -15.76
N ALA A 83 3.28 -10.34 -15.03
CA ALA A 83 3.91 -11.52 -15.58
C ALA A 83 2.95 -12.69 -15.85
N THR A 84 1.84 -12.81 -15.11
CA THR A 84 0.97 -14.00 -15.12
C THR A 84 -0.39 -13.79 -15.79
N LEU A 85 -0.89 -12.55 -15.85
CA LEU A 85 -2.18 -12.22 -16.44
C LEU A 85 -1.99 -11.65 -17.84
N LYS A 86 -2.72 -12.20 -18.81
CA LYS A 86 -2.55 -11.94 -20.25
C LYS A 86 -2.65 -10.45 -20.63
N ASP A 87 -3.58 -9.71 -20.04
CA ASP A 87 -3.93 -8.35 -20.44
C ASP A 87 -3.79 -7.37 -19.26
N PHE A 88 -2.91 -7.66 -18.30
CA PHE A 88 -2.68 -6.78 -17.15
C PHE A 88 -1.87 -5.52 -17.56
N PRO A 89 -2.38 -4.30 -17.33
CA PRO A 89 -1.74 -3.09 -17.85
C PRO A 89 -0.51 -2.68 -17.03
N ALA A 90 0.64 -2.54 -17.70
CA ALA A 90 1.89 -2.09 -17.08
C ALA A 90 1.78 -0.72 -16.39
N GLN A 91 0.93 0.17 -16.91
CA GLN A 91 0.67 1.48 -16.32
C GLN A 91 -0.01 1.36 -14.96
N VAL A 92 -0.91 0.38 -14.79
CA VAL A 92 -1.56 0.12 -13.50
C VAL A 92 -0.52 -0.34 -12.50
N ALA A 93 0.33 -1.30 -12.87
CA ALA A 93 1.44 -1.76 -12.02
C ALA A 93 2.32 -0.60 -11.54
N LEU A 94 2.77 0.26 -12.48
CA LEU A 94 3.66 1.37 -12.15
C LEU A 94 3.00 2.37 -11.18
N VAL A 95 1.75 2.73 -11.46
CA VAL A 95 0.98 3.67 -10.61
C VAL A 95 0.76 3.08 -9.22
N ASP A 96 0.39 1.80 -9.14
CA ASP A 96 0.07 1.15 -7.86
C ASP A 96 1.33 0.96 -7.00
N ILE A 97 2.48 0.62 -7.61
CA ILE A 97 3.77 0.57 -6.92
C ILE A 97 4.16 1.94 -6.34
N ILE A 98 4.03 3.01 -7.12
CA ILE A 98 4.38 4.37 -6.67
C ILE A 98 3.45 4.79 -5.53
N TRP A 99 2.14 4.58 -5.71
CA TRP A 99 1.13 4.93 -4.71
C TRP A 99 1.31 4.14 -3.41
N GLY A 100 1.46 2.81 -3.52
CA GLY A 100 1.68 1.92 -2.38
C GLY A 100 2.94 2.26 -1.60
N SER A 101 4.03 2.59 -2.30
CA SER A 101 5.27 3.06 -1.67
C SER A 101 5.06 4.37 -0.90
N ALA A 102 4.43 5.37 -1.54
CA ALA A 102 4.20 6.69 -0.95
C ALA A 102 3.23 6.63 0.25
N LEU A 103 2.13 5.88 0.12
CA LEU A 103 1.15 5.70 1.17
C LEU A 103 1.74 4.97 2.38
N THR A 104 2.58 3.97 2.14
CA THR A 104 3.23 3.21 3.21
C THR A 104 4.29 4.04 3.92
N ALA A 105 5.07 4.84 3.19
CA ALA A 105 5.99 5.83 3.78
C ALA A 105 5.27 6.82 4.69
N LEU A 106 4.14 7.36 4.23
CA LEU A 106 3.30 8.27 5.02
C LEU A 106 2.74 7.58 6.26
N ALA A 107 2.19 6.36 6.11
CA ALA A 107 1.62 5.60 7.21
C ALA A 107 2.68 5.25 8.28
N ALA A 108 3.86 4.80 7.87
CA ALA A 108 4.97 4.50 8.78
C ALA A 108 5.45 5.75 9.52
N THR A 109 5.58 6.88 8.82
CA THR A 109 5.99 8.16 9.41
C THR A 109 5.00 8.63 10.47
N VAL A 110 3.70 8.67 10.12
CA VAL A 110 2.65 9.08 11.06
C VAL A 110 2.56 8.10 12.23
N GLY A 111 2.68 6.79 11.98
CA GLY A 111 2.67 5.76 13.02
C GLY A 111 3.82 5.91 14.01
N MET A 112 5.04 6.15 13.51
CA MET A 112 6.22 6.39 14.35
C MET A 112 6.06 7.67 15.18
N LEU A 113 5.64 8.78 14.55
CA LEU A 113 5.41 10.03 15.26
C LEU A 113 4.32 9.89 16.33
N ALA A 114 3.24 9.18 16.05
CA ALA A 114 2.19 8.91 17.03
C ALA A 114 2.73 8.09 18.21
N ALA A 115 3.49 7.02 17.95
CA ALA A 115 4.09 6.18 18.99
C ALA A 115 5.09 6.98 19.87
N LYS A 116 5.90 7.84 19.26
CA LYS A 116 6.86 8.71 19.96
C LYS A 116 6.19 9.70 20.92
N ASN A 117 4.95 10.13 20.65
CA ASN A 117 4.22 11.05 21.52
C ASN A 117 3.49 10.34 22.69
N ILE A 118 3.48 9.01 22.71
CA ILE A 118 2.79 8.20 23.72
C ILE A 118 3.79 7.50 24.67
N ALA A 119 5.05 7.34 24.25
CA ALA A 119 6.17 6.79 25.03
C ALA A 119 6.92 7.89 25.79
#